data_AF-A0A6I3HEW4-F1
#
_entry.id   AF-A0A6I3HEW4-F1
#
_cell.length_a   1.000
_cell.length_b   1.000
_cell.length_c   1.000
_cell.angle_alpha   90.00
_cell.angle_beta   90.00
_cell.angle_gamma   90.00
#
_symmetry.space_group_name_H-M   'P 1'
#
loop_
_entity.id
_entity.type
_entity.pdbx_description
1 polymer ?
#
loop_
_entity_poly.entity_id
_entity_poly.type
_entity_poly.pdbx_seq_one_letter_code
_entity_poly.pdbx_strand_id
1 'polypeptide(L)'
;MRNSTRPSTSLLGVLALCFMLIAGAAACGGSSSKSSTSEPIDFSKPGPYSVGITTFDMGDRIAYVFYPADPARLNEGTKVTSYSSGDAFPAALRAAIPKELVQEVPIDATKDAPVATDGP
;
A
#
# COMPACT_ATOMS: atom_id res chain seq x y z
N MET A 1 -4.06 -54.16 -72.60
CA MET A 1 -4.78 -54.05 -71.31
C MET A 1 -3.94 -53.19 -70.36
N ARG A 2 -4.50 -52.04 -69.97
CA ARG A 2 -4.21 -51.15 -68.81
C ARG A 2 -2.75 -50.69 -68.56
N ASN A 3 -2.57 -49.40 -68.86
CA ASN A 3 -1.38 -48.57 -68.69
C ASN A 3 -0.86 -48.47 -67.25
N SER A 4 0.46 -48.46 -67.18
CA SER A 4 1.27 -48.06 -66.04
C SER A 4 1.62 -46.56 -66.08
N THR A 5 2.00 -46.03 -64.91
CA THR A 5 3.01 -44.97 -64.66
C THR A 5 2.50 -43.64 -64.05
N ARG A 6 2.97 -43.39 -62.82
CA ARG A 6 2.97 -42.15 -61.99
C ARG A 6 3.65 -40.96 -62.73
N PRO A 7 3.44 -39.66 -62.40
CA PRO A 7 3.76 -39.08 -61.07
C PRO A 7 2.87 -37.96 -60.51
N SER A 8 2.95 -37.85 -59.18
CA SER A 8 2.47 -36.77 -58.32
C SER A 8 3.05 -35.42 -58.73
N THR A 9 2.20 -34.43 -59.01
CA THR A 9 2.56 -33.01 -58.93
C THR A 9 1.35 -32.20 -58.44
N SER A 10 1.50 -31.71 -57.21
CA SER A 10 0.63 -30.73 -56.58
C SER A 10 0.72 -29.36 -57.25
N LEU A 11 -0.30 -28.56 -56.94
CA LEU A 11 -0.31 -27.10 -57.00
C LEU A 11 -0.67 -26.47 -58.36
N LEU A 12 -1.97 -26.55 -58.70
CA LEU A 12 -2.70 -25.45 -59.32
C LEU A 12 -2.39 -24.16 -58.50
N GLY A 13 -2.02 -23.03 -59.07
CA GLY A 13 -2.47 -22.50 -60.35
C GLY A 13 -3.59 -21.47 -60.11
N VAL A 14 -3.18 -20.32 -59.56
CA VAL A 14 -3.67 -18.95 -59.79
C VAL A 14 -5.04 -18.82 -60.47
N LEU A 15 -5.98 -18.09 -59.84
CA LEU A 15 -6.81 -16.99 -60.41
C LEU A 15 -8.16 -16.84 -59.68
N ALA A 16 -8.27 -15.93 -58.71
CA ALA A 16 -9.54 -15.31 -58.34
C ALA A 16 -9.28 -14.03 -57.53
N LEU A 17 -8.87 -13.01 -58.27
CA LEU A 17 -8.67 -11.63 -57.88
C LEU A 17 -10.02 -10.97 -57.53
N CYS A 18 -10.06 -10.29 -56.39
CA CYS A 18 -10.99 -9.21 -56.02
C CYS A 18 -12.49 -9.52 -55.91
N PHE A 19 -12.98 -9.83 -54.70
CA PHE A 19 -14.20 -9.21 -54.17
C PHE A 19 -14.19 -9.22 -52.63
N MET A 20 -14.46 -8.06 -52.04
CA MET A 20 -14.82 -7.80 -50.63
C MET A 20 -13.70 -7.67 -49.57
N LEU A 21 -13.08 -6.47 -49.59
CA LEU A 21 -12.87 -5.60 -48.43
C LEU A 21 -13.86 -5.82 -47.26
N ILE A 22 -13.50 -6.53 -46.19
CA ILE A 22 -13.80 -6.21 -44.77
C ILE A 22 -12.87 -7.06 -43.88
N ALA A 23 -11.83 -6.46 -43.27
CA ALA A 23 -11.25 -6.84 -41.97
C ALA A 23 -9.93 -6.08 -41.76
N GLY A 24 -10.07 -4.77 -41.54
CA GLY A 24 -8.99 -3.98 -40.95
C GLY A 24 -8.93 -4.21 -39.43
N ALA A 25 -7.70 -4.10 -38.93
CA ALA A 25 -7.29 -3.85 -37.55
C ALA A 25 -6.98 -5.04 -36.63
N ALA A 26 -5.74 -5.01 -36.14
CA ALA A 26 -5.34 -5.29 -34.77
C ALA A 26 -5.20 -6.77 -34.35
N ALA A 27 -4.16 -7.43 -34.86
CA ALA A 27 -3.48 -8.46 -34.08
C ALA A 27 -2.53 -7.79 -33.06
N CYS A 28 -3.09 -7.25 -31.97
CA CYS A 28 -2.36 -7.07 -30.72
C CYS A 28 -2.85 -8.16 -29.77
N GLY A 29 -1.98 -9.15 -29.52
CA GLY A 29 -2.20 -10.14 -28.48
C GLY A 29 -2.25 -9.44 -27.13
N GLY A 30 -3.46 -9.15 -26.65
CA GLY A 30 -3.69 -8.64 -25.31
C GLY A 30 -3.46 -9.76 -24.31
N SER A 31 -2.33 -9.72 -23.61
CA SER A 31 -2.18 -10.44 -22.36
C SER A 31 -3.20 -9.88 -21.37
N SER A 32 -4.32 -10.57 -21.20
CA SER A 32 -5.31 -10.26 -20.16
C SER A 32 -4.70 -10.54 -18.80
N SER A 33 -3.93 -9.60 -18.24
CA SER A 33 -3.63 -9.57 -16.82
C SER A 33 -4.96 -9.37 -16.09
N LYS A 34 -5.44 -10.41 -15.41
CA LYS A 34 -6.55 -10.25 -14.47
C LYS A 34 -6.11 -9.24 -13.42
N SER A 35 -6.67 -8.04 -13.50
CA SER A 35 -6.58 -7.06 -12.42
C SER A 35 -7.30 -7.67 -11.23
N SER A 36 -6.53 -8.20 -10.26
CA SER A 36 -7.06 -8.50 -8.95
C SER A 36 -7.41 -7.16 -8.31
N THR A 37 -8.68 -6.76 -8.40
CA THR A 37 -9.23 -5.67 -7.60
C THR A 37 -9.05 -6.07 -6.14
N SER A 38 -7.98 -5.59 -5.50
CA SER A 38 -7.79 -5.75 -4.07
C SER A 38 -8.97 -5.13 -3.35
N GLU A 39 -9.53 -5.82 -2.36
CA GLU A 39 -10.55 -5.23 -1.51
C GLU A 39 -10.04 -3.92 -0.90
N PRO A 40 -10.90 -2.91 -0.73
CA PRO A 40 -10.52 -1.67 -0.06
C PRO A 40 -9.93 -1.96 1.33
N ILE A 41 -8.71 -1.49 1.57
CA ILE A 41 -8.06 -1.65 2.89
C ILE A 41 -8.75 -0.71 3.89
N ASP A 42 -9.19 -1.26 5.01
CA ASP A 42 -9.80 -0.51 6.10
C ASP A 42 -8.73 0.10 7.01
N PHE A 43 -8.53 1.42 6.89
CA PHE A 43 -7.59 2.20 7.71
C PHE A 43 -8.22 2.78 8.98
N SER A 44 -9.46 2.42 9.31
CA SER A 44 -10.11 2.88 10.55
C SER A 44 -9.62 2.12 11.79
N LYS A 45 -8.92 1.00 11.61
CA LYS A 45 -8.40 0.14 12.67
C LYS A 45 -6.90 0.33 12.88
N PRO A 46 -6.38 0.02 14.08
CA PRO A 46 -4.94 -0.03 14.31
C PRO A 46 -4.24 -0.95 13.31
N GLY A 47 -3.07 -0.51 12.84
CA GLY A 47 -2.22 -1.29 11.95
C GLY A 47 -1.60 -2.51 12.65
N PRO A 48 -0.88 -3.36 11.88
CA PRO A 48 -0.30 -4.59 12.41
C PRO A 48 0.94 -4.37 13.29
N TYR A 49 1.56 -3.20 13.23
CA TYR A 49 2.81 -2.90 13.93
C TYR A 49 2.55 -2.33 15.32
N SER A 50 3.32 -2.80 16.30
CA SER A 50 3.40 -2.15 17.60
C SER A 50 4.14 -0.82 17.46
N VAL A 51 3.67 0.23 18.13
CA VAL A 51 4.19 1.59 17.95
C VAL A 51 5.02 2.04 19.14
N GLY A 52 6.24 2.46 18.88
CA GLY A 52 7.13 3.17 19.80
C GLY A 52 7.02 4.68 19.62
N ILE A 53 7.25 5.44 20.69
CA ILE A 53 7.38 6.90 20.65
C ILE A 53 8.72 7.31 21.24
N THR A 54 9.41 8.24 20.61
CA THR A 54 10.52 8.94 21.25
C THR A 54 10.40 10.45 21.03
N THR A 55 11.05 11.21 21.89
CA THR A 55 11.02 12.67 21.87
C THR A 55 12.37 13.20 21.42
N PHE A 56 12.36 14.11 20.45
CA PHE A 56 13.55 14.76 19.94
C PHE A 56 13.45 16.27 20.16
N ASP A 57 14.39 16.81 20.92
CA ASP A 57 14.51 18.25 21.15
C ASP A 57 15.36 18.88 20.05
N MET A 58 14.78 19.82 19.30
CA MET A 58 15.45 20.56 18.22
C MET A 58 15.85 21.98 18.65
N GLY A 59 15.74 22.30 19.94
CA GLY A 59 16.08 23.58 20.54
C GLY A 59 14.97 24.62 20.44
N ASP A 60 14.38 24.79 19.25
CA ASP A 60 13.26 25.72 19.04
C ASP A 60 11.88 25.04 19.13
N ARG A 61 11.84 23.71 19.08
CA ARG A 61 10.62 22.89 19.15
C ARG A 61 10.94 21.46 19.57
N ILE A 62 9.92 20.78 20.10
CA ILE A 62 9.97 19.36 20.46
C ILE A 62 9.24 18.57 19.38
N ALA A 63 9.86 17.52 18.86
CA ALA A 63 9.22 16.55 17.97
C ALA A 63 8.94 15.23 18.69
N TYR A 64 7.79 14.63 18.38
CA TYR A 64 7.44 13.27 18.77
C TYR A 64 7.56 12.38 17.54
N VAL A 65 8.43 11.37 17.63
CA VAL A 65 8.68 10.42 16.53
C VAL A 65 8.00 9.11 16.88
N PHE A 66 7.11 8.68 15.99
CA PHE A 66 6.43 7.38 16.07
C PHE A 66 7.14 6.40 15.14
N TYR A 67 7.49 5.21 15.64
CA TYR A 67 8.22 4.20 14.89
C TYR A 67 7.71 2.79 15.20
N PRO A 68 7.93 1.80 14.32
CA PRO A 68 7.66 0.39 14.63
C PRO A 68 8.57 -0.08 15.78
N ALA A 69 7.96 -0.49 16.89
CA ALA A 69 8.65 -1.04 18.05
C ALA A 69 8.65 -2.57 18.02
N ASP A 70 9.66 -3.18 18.63
CA ASP A 70 9.76 -4.63 18.78
C ASP A 70 8.64 -5.13 19.72
N PRO A 71 7.68 -5.94 19.22
CA PRO A 71 6.57 -6.42 20.02
C PRO A 71 7.03 -7.31 21.19
N ALA A 72 8.19 -7.97 21.09
CA ALA A 72 8.73 -8.83 22.14
C ALA A 72 9.35 -8.06 23.31
N ARG A 73 9.60 -6.75 23.13
CA ARG A 73 10.35 -5.92 24.07
C ARG A 73 9.61 -4.65 24.52
N LEU A 74 8.29 -4.60 24.31
CA LEU A 74 7.47 -3.45 24.71
C LEU A 74 7.49 -3.19 26.22
N ASN A 75 7.72 -4.23 27.04
CA ASN A 75 7.83 -4.09 28.49
C ASN A 75 9.07 -3.31 28.96
N GLU A 76 10.02 -3.02 28.06
CA GLU A 76 11.20 -2.20 28.37
C GLU A 76 10.91 -0.70 28.29
N GLY A 77 9.80 -0.30 27.67
CA GLY A 77 9.37 1.09 27.57
C GLY A 77 8.21 1.44 28.51
N THR A 78 7.73 2.69 28.42
CA THR A 78 6.57 3.16 29.20
C THR A 78 5.32 3.21 28.34
N LYS A 79 4.24 2.56 28.76
CA LYS A 79 2.98 2.59 28.01
C LYS A 79 2.38 3.99 28.00
N VAL A 80 1.97 4.44 26.81
CA VAL A 80 1.25 5.70 26.59
C VAL A 80 -0.09 5.36 25.94
N THR A 81 -1.17 5.69 26.63
CA THR A 81 -2.54 5.32 26.23
C THR A 81 -3.37 6.48 25.69
N SER A 82 -2.94 7.73 25.93
CA SER A 82 -3.58 8.92 25.37
C SER A 82 -2.58 10.08 25.28
N TYR A 83 -2.89 11.05 24.44
CA TYR A 83 -2.28 12.38 24.49
C TYR A 83 -3.36 13.45 24.54
N SER A 84 -3.06 14.55 25.23
CA SER A 84 -3.94 15.71 25.34
C SER A 84 -3.54 16.78 24.33
N SER A 85 -4.48 17.30 23.54
CA SER A 85 -4.19 18.46 22.68
C SER A 85 -3.85 19.72 23.48
N GLY A 86 -4.27 19.77 24.74
CA GLY A 86 -3.90 20.83 25.69
C GLY A 86 -2.41 20.88 25.97
N ASP A 87 -1.69 19.76 25.79
CA ASP A 87 -0.27 19.68 26.08
C ASP A 87 0.63 20.45 25.11
N ALA A 88 0.09 20.81 23.94
CA ALA A 88 0.76 21.69 22.99
C ALA A 88 0.90 23.12 23.51
N PHE A 89 0.10 23.54 24.50
CA PHE A 89 0.09 24.91 24.99
C PHE A 89 0.95 25.06 26.26
N PRO A 90 1.69 26.16 26.43
CA PRO A 90 2.40 26.44 27.67
C PRO A 90 1.42 26.57 28.86
N ALA A 91 1.89 26.30 30.07
CA ALA A 91 1.06 26.23 31.28
C ALA A 91 0.18 27.47 31.51
N ALA A 92 0.72 28.66 31.20
CA ALA A 92 -0.02 29.92 31.31
C ALA A 92 -1.26 29.99 30.39
N LEU A 93 -1.19 29.35 29.21
CA LEU A 93 -2.31 29.33 28.25
C LEU A 93 -3.26 28.17 28.51
N ARG A 94 -2.79 27.02 29.01
CA ARG A 94 -3.66 25.87 29.36
C ARG A 94 -4.82 26.27 30.29
N ALA A 95 -4.56 27.13 31.28
CA ALA A 95 -5.59 27.56 32.22
C ALA A 95 -6.72 28.38 31.58
N ALA A 96 -6.46 29.01 30.43
CA ALA A 96 -7.42 29.81 29.69
C ALA A 96 -8.18 29.01 28.63
N ILE A 97 -7.77 27.76 28.35
CA ILE A 97 -8.41 26.91 27.33
C ILE A 97 -9.61 26.21 27.97
N PRO A 98 -10.83 26.41 27.44
CA PRO A 98 -12.00 25.65 27.85
C PRO A 98 -11.76 24.15 27.68
N LYS A 99 -12.13 23.35 28.67
CA LYS A 99 -11.88 21.90 28.67
C LYS A 99 -12.57 21.20 27.51
N GLU A 100 -13.65 21.79 26.99
CA GLU A 100 -14.42 21.29 25.84
C GLU A 100 -13.63 21.35 24.53
N LEU A 101 -12.59 22.18 24.47
CA LEU A 101 -11.68 22.29 23.30
C LEU A 101 -10.44 21.41 23.45
N VAL A 102 -10.20 20.87 24.66
CA VAL A 102 -9.11 19.93 24.91
C VAL A 102 -9.57 18.54 24.49
N GLN A 103 -8.89 17.98 23.49
CA GLN A 103 -9.16 16.65 22.98
C GLN A 103 -8.18 15.68 23.62
N GLU A 104 -8.72 14.65 24.28
CA GLU A 104 -7.97 13.46 24.66
C GLU A 104 -8.05 12.47 23.51
N VAL A 105 -6.90 12.25 22.86
CA VAL A 105 -6.82 11.33 21.73
C VAL A 105 -6.25 10.01 22.25
N PRO A 106 -7.01 8.91 22.22
CA PRO A 106 -6.51 7.61 22.62
C PRO A 106 -5.46 7.13 21.63
N ILE A 107 -4.37 6.61 22.15
CA ILE A 107 -3.29 6.00 21.35
C ILE A 107 -2.86 4.70 22.01
N ASP A 108 -2.26 3.81 21.24
CA ASP A 108 -1.64 2.61 21.77
C ASP A 108 -0.16 2.60 21.39
N ALA A 109 0.66 3.16 22.26
CA ALA A 109 2.08 3.31 21.99
C ALA A 109 2.93 3.09 23.24
N THR A 110 4.23 2.87 23.03
CA THR A 110 5.19 2.64 24.10
C THR A 110 6.36 3.61 23.96
N LYS A 111 6.53 4.48 24.94
CA LYS A 111 7.62 5.45 24.97
C LYS A 111 8.96 4.75 25.19
N ASP A 112 9.95 5.11 24.37
CA ASP A 112 11.35 4.65 24.40
C ASP A 112 11.49 3.11 24.34
N ALA A 113 10.57 2.44 23.64
CA ALA A 113 10.66 1.01 23.37
C ALA A 113 11.75 0.70 22.33
N PRO A 114 12.39 -0.49 22.37
CA PRO A 114 13.32 -0.89 21.32
C PRO A 114 12.65 -0.90 19.94
N VAL A 115 13.39 -0.44 18.92
CA VAL A 115 12.94 -0.45 17.52
C VAL A 115 12.82 -1.88 17.00
N ALA A 116 11.81 -2.16 16.17
CA ALA A 116 11.72 -3.43 15.44
C ALA A 116 12.84 -3.50 14.39
N THR A 117 13.53 -4.63 14.31
CA THR A 117 14.57 -4.87 13.29
C THR A 117 14.00 -5.37 11.97
N ASP A 118 12.82 -6.00 12.02
CA ASP A 118 12.02 -6.34 10.85
C ASP A 118 11.19 -5.10 10.53
N GLY A 119 11.65 -4.32 9.55
CA GLY A 119 11.00 -3.07 9.15
C GLY A 119 9.56 -3.24 8.65
N PRO A 120 8.87 -2.14 8.32
CA PRO A 120 7.56 -2.21 7.68
C PRO A 120 7.61 -2.80 6.27
#